data_AF-A0ABD2LU63-F1
#
_entry.id   AF-A0ABD2LU63-F1
#
_cell.length_a   1.000
_cell.length_b   1.000
_cell.length_c   1.000
_cell.angle_alpha   90.00
_cell.angle_beta   90.00
_cell.angle_gamma   90.00
#
_symmetry.space_group_name_H-M   'P 1'
#
loop_
_entity.id
_entity.type
_entity.pdbx_description
1 polymer ?
#
loop_
_entity_poly.entity_id
_entity_poly.type
_entity_poly.pdbx_seq_one_letter_code
_entity_poly.pdbx_strand_id
1 'polypeptide(L)'
;MLNFSNNEFVLNFCSIFVLICATNYGYALFAVQNERRQLDSLDGLWTFVREPPNSVGIGLQNQWASLELALFENSSQIPVPSAFNDLTADSEQRDHVGWVWYQRKYFLSHFLRDAPPNGRRTFLRFESVNYYAFVFVNGKLVTEHCGGHLPFQVEVQLVDVNLISVAVNNTLSHDTIPPGDFATVKLSSGRELVSVVPSFDFFNYAGILRSVYLWHLPPIFIRDIQIRTDNLGSFSYRIDVDRDAHPAEDIRIHVFIFQSDGAKKIYEFFGSQNSTTFAKIDLWWPRGMGKPTLYTAEVRLESFSSVGSKYLLSDVYRETFGFRTVTVDQNRIYINGRPFYCHGFGMHEDIGIHGRGFDLAAMVKDMNMFEWLNGNCYRTSHYPYAEERAYWADRRGIAVITEVPAVGIWNFNSSELLKLHGKMIAEMVSRDRNHPSVIMWSLSNEPKMPSDSAPYEYFKNLVTLTKQLDATRPVTVVFGHASAAVKVASLLDVICVNEYFGWYSNIGIEYGAEAISGFNEQPSVPFSEQYQAELIQETGKAVDELRCSEDIAGEMLWNFADFMTAPSVSRAIGNHKGVLTRERKPKLGAYAIQKRYKTLLENNSTTSFCPAKLRAM
;
A
#
# COMPACT_ATOMS: atom_id res chain seq x y z
N MET A 1 8.76 47.17 -5.51
CA MET A 1 9.99 46.54 -4.98
C MET A 1 9.80 46.27 -3.51
N LEU A 2 9.50 45.02 -3.16
CA LEU A 2 9.62 44.46 -1.81
C LEU A 2 10.09 43.02 -2.01
N ASN A 3 11.33 42.71 -1.63
CA ASN A 3 11.85 41.36 -1.73
C ASN A 3 11.40 40.58 -0.50
N PHE A 4 10.49 39.63 -0.69
CA PHE A 4 10.21 38.57 0.27
C PHE A 4 10.63 37.24 -0.34
N SER A 5 11.38 36.45 0.44
CA SER A 5 11.92 35.16 0.02
C SER A 5 10.87 34.06 0.11
N ASN A 6 10.29 33.69 -1.03
CA ASN A 6 9.10 32.83 -1.15
C ASN A 6 9.21 31.38 -0.59
N ASN A 7 10.33 30.98 0.01
CA ASN A 7 10.50 29.61 0.52
C ASN A 7 9.90 29.40 1.93
N GLU A 8 9.78 30.43 2.77
CA GLU A 8 9.42 30.24 4.17
C GLU A 8 7.90 30.09 4.40
N PHE A 9 7.05 30.68 3.56
CA PHE A 9 5.59 30.71 3.84
C PHE A 9 4.85 29.41 3.52
N VAL A 10 5.42 28.55 2.66
CA VAL A 10 4.90 27.19 2.42
C VAL A 10 5.30 26.23 3.54
N LEU A 11 6.44 26.48 4.21
CA LEU A 11 7.00 25.58 5.23
C LEU A 11 6.62 25.96 6.67
N ASN A 12 6.37 27.24 6.99
CA ASN A 12 6.15 27.67 8.37
C ASN A 12 4.85 27.14 9.03
N PHE A 13 3.90 26.60 8.27
CA PHE A 13 2.75 25.90 8.85
C PHE A 13 3.08 24.48 9.36
N CYS A 14 4.21 23.88 8.97
CA CYS A 14 4.64 22.57 9.46
C CYS A 14 5.13 22.59 10.94
N SER A 15 5.31 23.77 11.53
CA SER A 15 6.03 23.94 12.80
C SER A 15 5.15 24.32 14.01
N ILE A 16 3.86 24.63 13.82
CA ILE A 16 3.00 25.18 14.89
C ILE A 16 1.59 24.54 14.90
N PHE A 17 1.50 23.22 15.14
CA PHE A 17 0.40 22.62 15.95
C PHE A 17 0.63 21.19 16.47
N VAL A 18 1.86 20.67 16.49
CA VAL A 18 2.18 19.28 16.92
C VAL A 18 1.83 19.00 18.40
N LEU A 19 1.57 20.02 19.23
CA LEU A 19 0.95 19.86 20.55
C LEU A 19 -0.59 19.95 20.47
N ILE A 20 -1.23 18.82 20.17
CA ILE A 20 -2.30 18.15 20.96
C ILE A 20 -2.77 16.94 20.13
N CYS A 21 -2.03 15.85 20.21
CA CYS A 21 -2.53 14.47 20.12
C CYS A 21 -1.41 13.49 20.46
N ALA A 22 -1.53 12.81 21.60
CA ALA A 22 -0.88 11.52 21.81
C ALA A 22 -1.72 10.43 21.12
N THR A 23 -1.89 10.55 19.80
CA THR A 23 -2.66 9.58 19.01
C THR A 23 -1.91 8.27 18.94
N ASN A 24 -2.60 7.18 19.28
CA ASN A 24 -2.05 5.84 19.20
C ASN A 24 -1.74 5.49 17.74
N TYR A 25 -0.46 5.42 17.38
CA TYR A 25 -0.01 5.03 16.05
C TYR A 25 -0.50 3.61 15.70
N GLY A 26 -1.10 3.46 14.52
CA GLY A 26 -1.22 2.15 13.86
C GLY A 26 -2.32 1.19 14.34
N TYR A 27 -3.41 1.64 14.98
CA TYR A 27 -4.55 0.75 15.30
C TYR A 27 -5.80 1.07 14.48
N ALA A 28 -5.93 0.40 13.32
CA ALA A 28 -7.06 0.58 12.43
C ALA A 28 -7.35 -0.70 11.61
N LEU A 29 -7.86 -1.74 12.29
CA LEU A 29 -8.43 -2.94 11.65
C LEU A 29 -9.28 -2.58 10.42
N PHE A 30 -9.29 -3.44 9.40
CA PHE A 30 -10.04 -3.21 8.17
C PHE A 30 -11.53 -2.94 8.46
N ALA A 31 -12.10 -1.96 7.76
CA ALA A 31 -13.43 -1.46 8.06
C ALA A 31 -14.51 -2.41 7.53
N VAL A 32 -15.11 -3.19 8.42
CA VAL A 32 -16.12 -4.21 8.08
C VAL A 32 -17.49 -3.94 8.71
N GLN A 33 -18.54 -4.24 7.94
CA GLN A 33 -19.89 -4.41 8.47
C GLN A 33 -20.07 -5.84 8.99
N ASN A 34 -20.72 -6.01 10.14
CA ASN A 34 -21.04 -7.32 10.73
C ASN A 34 -22.25 -7.23 11.69
N GLU A 35 -22.45 -8.21 12.57
CA GLU A 35 -23.57 -8.28 13.53
C GLU A 35 -23.58 -7.18 14.61
N ARG A 36 -22.50 -6.40 14.72
CA ARG A 36 -22.31 -5.32 15.70
C ARG A 36 -21.82 -4.01 15.11
N ARG A 37 -21.05 -4.06 14.02
CA ARG A 37 -20.49 -2.90 13.32
C ARG A 37 -21.28 -2.58 12.06
N GLN A 38 -21.62 -1.31 11.85
CA GLN A 38 -22.26 -0.82 10.62
C GLN A 38 -21.26 0.06 9.85
N LEU A 39 -21.30 -0.02 8.51
CA LEU A 39 -20.39 0.70 7.63
C LEU A 39 -21.20 1.45 6.58
N ASP A 40 -21.22 2.78 6.65
CA ASP A 40 -21.88 3.66 5.68
C ASP A 40 -20.81 4.20 4.72
N SER A 41 -20.85 3.80 3.44
CA SER A 41 -19.94 4.32 2.40
C SER A 41 -20.28 5.77 2.02
N LEU A 42 -19.23 6.58 1.85
CA LEU A 42 -19.27 7.94 1.34
C LEU A 42 -18.75 8.03 -0.11
N ASP A 43 -18.64 6.90 -0.82
CA ASP A 43 -18.12 6.83 -2.18
C ASP A 43 -19.16 7.32 -3.23
N GLY A 44 -18.73 7.48 -4.47
CA GLY A 44 -19.46 8.17 -5.54
C GLY A 44 -19.06 9.64 -5.64
N LEU A 45 -19.94 10.51 -6.14
CA LEU A 45 -19.58 11.91 -6.42
C LEU A 45 -19.41 12.74 -5.14
N TRP A 46 -18.40 13.62 -5.16
CA TRP A 46 -18.15 14.70 -4.23
C TRP A 46 -18.02 16.01 -5.01
N THR A 47 -18.47 17.13 -4.42
CA THR A 47 -18.21 18.47 -4.95
C THR A 47 -16.72 18.75 -4.89
N PHE A 48 -16.14 19.21 -6.01
CA PHE A 48 -14.70 19.45 -6.13
C PHE A 48 -14.39 20.88 -6.57
N VAL A 49 -13.48 21.53 -5.85
CA VAL A 49 -12.98 22.88 -6.15
C VAL A 49 -11.44 22.86 -6.13
N ARG A 50 -10.83 23.30 -7.24
CA ARG A 50 -9.38 23.54 -7.35
C ARG A 50 -9.05 24.93 -6.78
N GLU A 51 -8.05 25.07 -5.91
CA GLU A 51 -7.56 26.43 -5.59
C GLU A 51 -6.82 27.03 -6.80
N PRO A 52 -6.73 28.37 -6.93
CA PRO A 52 -5.93 28.99 -7.98
C PRO A 52 -4.46 28.51 -7.95
N PRO A 53 -3.80 28.33 -9.10
CA PRO A 53 -2.41 27.88 -9.13
C PRO A 53 -1.47 28.77 -8.30
N ASN A 54 -0.49 28.15 -7.66
CA ASN A 54 0.45 28.77 -6.71
C ASN A 54 -0.21 29.36 -5.43
N SER A 55 -1.45 28.97 -5.08
CA SER A 55 -2.08 29.41 -3.83
C SER A 55 -1.38 28.85 -2.59
N VAL A 56 -1.30 29.66 -1.53
CA VAL A 56 -0.77 29.27 -0.21
C VAL A 56 -1.90 28.85 0.75
N GLY A 57 -2.83 28.02 0.25
CA GLY A 57 -3.98 27.51 1.01
C GLY A 57 -5.04 28.57 1.27
N ILE A 58 -5.50 29.25 0.22
CA ILE A 58 -6.50 30.33 0.36
C ILE A 58 -7.84 29.81 0.89
N GLY A 59 -8.18 28.54 0.67
CA GLY A 59 -9.40 27.94 1.22
C GLY A 59 -9.31 27.69 2.72
N LEU A 60 -8.11 27.41 3.25
CA LEU A 60 -7.88 27.31 4.69
C LEU A 60 -8.02 28.70 5.34
N GLN A 61 -7.39 29.70 4.72
CA GLN A 61 -7.45 31.10 5.17
C GLN A 61 -8.88 31.68 5.15
N ASN A 62 -9.67 31.36 4.12
CA ASN A 62 -11.05 31.83 3.95
C ASN A 62 -12.11 30.83 4.46
N GLN A 63 -11.72 29.84 5.28
CA GLN A 63 -12.62 28.89 5.95
C GLN A 63 -13.60 28.16 5.02
N TRP A 64 -13.15 27.77 3.82
CA TRP A 64 -13.95 27.10 2.79
C TRP A 64 -14.63 25.81 3.28
N ALA A 65 -14.08 25.16 4.31
CA ALA A 65 -14.69 24.02 5.00
C ALA A 65 -16.13 24.27 5.49
N SER A 66 -16.46 25.53 5.81
CA SER A 66 -17.75 26.01 6.32
C SER A 66 -18.65 26.61 5.23
N LEU A 67 -18.17 26.70 3.98
CA LEU A 67 -18.89 27.29 2.85
C LEU A 67 -19.47 26.18 1.96
N GLU A 68 -20.53 26.48 1.22
CA GLU A 68 -21.09 25.56 0.23
C GLU A 68 -20.30 25.64 -1.08
N LEU A 69 -19.36 24.71 -1.27
CA LEU A 69 -18.46 24.68 -2.43
C LEU A 69 -19.20 24.53 -3.77
N ALA A 70 -20.45 24.07 -3.75
CA ALA A 70 -21.29 23.95 -4.95
C ALA A 70 -21.72 25.31 -5.53
N LEU A 71 -21.52 26.41 -4.80
CA LEU A 71 -21.82 27.78 -5.25
C LEU A 71 -20.60 28.51 -5.86
N PHE A 72 -19.44 27.85 -5.96
CA PHE A 72 -18.21 28.44 -6.47
C PHE A 72 -18.17 28.38 -8.00
N GLU A 73 -17.63 29.41 -8.66
CA GLU A 73 -17.61 29.50 -10.13
C GLU A 73 -16.85 28.36 -10.81
N ASN A 74 -15.77 27.88 -10.18
CA ASN A 74 -14.98 26.74 -10.64
C ASN A 74 -15.35 25.41 -9.96
N SER A 75 -16.57 25.29 -9.44
CA SER A 75 -17.06 24.08 -8.80
C SER A 75 -17.39 22.98 -9.82
N SER A 76 -17.16 21.73 -9.43
CA SER A 76 -17.36 20.54 -10.25
C SER A 76 -17.76 19.34 -9.40
N GLN A 77 -17.84 18.14 -9.99
CA GLN A 77 -18.07 16.89 -9.29
C GLN A 77 -16.97 15.89 -9.68
N ILE A 78 -16.38 15.22 -8.70
CA ILE A 78 -15.38 14.16 -8.90
C ILE A 78 -15.80 12.89 -8.15
N PRO A 79 -15.70 11.70 -8.76
CA PRO A 79 -15.89 10.43 -8.07
C PRO A 79 -14.80 10.18 -7.02
N VAL A 80 -15.20 9.61 -5.90
CA VAL A 80 -14.35 9.01 -4.88
C VAL A 80 -14.74 7.53 -4.78
N PRO A 81 -13.79 6.58 -4.76
CA PRO A 81 -12.35 6.75 -4.97
C PRO A 81 -11.98 7.14 -6.41
N SER A 82 -11.04 8.07 -6.58
CA SER A 82 -10.37 8.38 -7.86
C SER A 82 -9.17 9.29 -7.63
N ALA A 83 -8.19 9.26 -8.53
CA ALA A 83 -7.33 10.42 -8.74
C ALA A 83 -8.10 11.53 -9.48
N PHE A 84 -7.83 12.80 -9.20
CA PHE A 84 -8.52 13.91 -9.90
C PHE A 84 -7.94 14.25 -11.28
N ASN A 85 -6.71 13.81 -11.56
CA ASN A 85 -5.87 14.41 -12.61
C ASN A 85 -6.38 14.15 -14.04
N ASP A 86 -6.67 12.89 -14.40
CA ASP A 86 -7.03 12.50 -15.78
C ASP A 86 -8.57 12.49 -16.03
N LEU A 87 -9.37 13.05 -15.11
CA LEU A 87 -10.84 13.04 -15.19
C LEU A 87 -11.45 14.15 -16.06
N THR A 88 -10.66 15.16 -16.43
CA THR A 88 -11.08 16.27 -17.30
C THR A 88 -10.04 16.53 -18.38
N ALA A 89 -10.42 17.33 -19.39
CA ALA A 89 -9.49 17.81 -20.40
C ALA A 89 -8.75 19.11 -20.00
N ASP A 90 -8.86 19.56 -18.75
CA ASP A 90 -8.15 20.75 -18.25
C ASP A 90 -6.73 20.37 -17.80
N SER A 91 -5.73 20.79 -18.57
CA SER A 91 -4.32 20.63 -18.20
C SER A 91 -3.96 21.33 -16.88
N GLU A 92 -4.60 22.45 -16.55
CA GLU A 92 -4.36 23.12 -15.26
C GLU A 92 -4.96 22.34 -14.08
N GLN A 93 -5.99 21.50 -14.27
CA GLN A 93 -6.42 20.53 -13.26
C GLN A 93 -5.48 19.34 -13.22
N ARG A 94 -5.13 18.78 -14.38
CA ARG A 94 -4.29 17.58 -14.47
C ARG A 94 -2.95 17.77 -13.78
N ASP A 95 -2.29 18.88 -14.08
CA ASP A 95 -0.93 19.18 -13.65
C ASP A 95 -0.93 20.18 -12.46
N HIS A 96 -2.06 20.32 -11.76
CA HIS A 96 -2.21 21.20 -10.58
C HIS A 96 -1.24 20.82 -9.45
N VAL A 97 -0.63 21.82 -8.83
CA VAL A 97 0.18 21.67 -7.61
C VAL A 97 -0.36 22.58 -6.52
N GLY A 98 -0.64 22.00 -5.35
CA GLY A 98 -1.17 22.71 -4.19
C GLY A 98 -2.51 22.13 -3.74
N TRP A 99 -3.36 22.99 -3.19
CA TRP A 99 -4.61 22.58 -2.55
C TRP A 99 -5.76 22.35 -3.53
N VAL A 100 -6.53 21.30 -3.27
CA VAL A 100 -7.84 21.02 -3.86
C VAL A 100 -8.82 20.65 -2.74
N TRP A 101 -10.10 20.90 -2.95
CA TRP A 101 -11.14 20.76 -1.94
C TRP A 101 -12.23 19.81 -2.41
N TYR A 102 -12.54 18.80 -1.59
CA TYR A 102 -13.67 17.88 -1.75
C TYR A 102 -14.74 18.23 -0.71
N GLN A 103 -16.01 18.14 -1.06
CA GLN A 103 -17.12 18.33 -0.12
C GLN A 103 -18.32 17.42 -0.44
N ARG A 104 -18.91 16.81 0.60
CA ARG A 104 -20.10 15.96 0.50
C ARG A 104 -21.02 16.14 1.70
N LYS A 105 -22.33 16.02 1.47
CA LYS A 105 -23.35 15.99 2.53
C LYS A 105 -23.68 14.54 2.90
N TYR A 106 -23.64 14.20 4.19
CA TYR A 106 -24.13 12.94 4.74
C TYR A 106 -25.35 13.18 5.62
N PHE A 107 -26.40 12.40 5.40
CA PHE A 107 -27.66 12.48 6.15
C PHE A 107 -27.71 11.32 7.15
N LEU A 108 -27.82 11.64 8.44
CA LEU A 108 -27.83 10.62 9.49
C LEU A 108 -29.14 9.82 9.41
N SER A 109 -29.03 8.51 9.23
CA SER A 109 -30.22 7.64 9.18
C SER A 109 -30.97 7.67 10.50
N HIS A 110 -32.31 7.60 10.46
CA HIS A 110 -33.12 7.62 11.67
C HIS A 110 -32.78 6.45 12.62
N PHE A 111 -32.34 5.29 12.11
CA PHE A 111 -31.83 4.17 12.93
C PHE A 111 -30.57 4.51 13.75
N LEU A 112 -29.73 5.44 13.28
CA LEU A 112 -28.56 5.92 14.02
C LEU A 112 -28.90 7.10 14.93
N ARG A 113 -29.77 8.01 14.49
CA ARG A 113 -30.24 9.17 15.27
C ARG A 113 -31.11 8.76 16.47
N ASP A 114 -32.00 7.80 16.27
CA ASP A 114 -32.96 7.31 17.27
C ASP A 114 -32.36 6.18 18.15
N ALA A 115 -31.06 5.91 18.00
CA ALA A 115 -30.32 5.00 18.86
C ALA A 115 -30.18 5.58 20.28
N PRO A 116 -29.98 4.74 21.32
CA PRO A 116 -29.74 5.23 22.67
C PRO A 116 -28.54 6.20 22.73
N PRO A 117 -28.59 7.28 23.54
CA PRO A 117 -27.44 8.17 23.75
C PRO A 117 -26.19 7.37 24.18
N ASN A 118 -25.06 7.67 23.55
CA ASN A 118 -23.80 6.93 23.67
C ASN A 118 -23.86 5.44 23.27
N GLY A 119 -24.94 4.97 22.63
CA GLY A 119 -25.12 3.57 22.23
C GLY A 119 -24.25 3.10 21.05
N ARG A 120 -23.60 4.03 20.34
CA ARG A 120 -22.58 3.77 19.31
C ARG A 120 -21.55 4.90 19.27
N ARG A 121 -20.35 4.58 18.79
CA ARG A 121 -19.26 5.50 18.46
C ARG A 121 -19.05 5.51 16.95
N THR A 122 -18.77 6.66 16.34
CA THR A 122 -18.70 6.79 14.88
C THR A 122 -17.34 7.29 14.46
N PHE A 123 -16.67 6.56 13.57
CA PHE A 123 -15.36 6.90 13.04
C PHE A 123 -15.46 7.25 11.56
N LEU A 124 -14.98 8.43 11.16
CA LEU A 124 -14.76 8.77 9.76
C LEU A 124 -13.39 8.21 9.35
N ARG A 125 -13.37 7.22 8.44
CA ARG A 125 -12.16 6.57 7.92
C ARG A 125 -11.94 6.94 6.45
N PHE A 126 -10.69 7.21 6.10
CA PHE A 126 -10.20 7.27 4.73
C PHE A 126 -9.17 6.16 4.53
N GLU A 127 -9.27 5.37 3.46
CA GLU A 127 -8.31 4.30 3.15
C GLU A 127 -7.03 4.80 2.44
N SER A 128 -7.11 5.97 1.79
CA SER A 128 -5.99 6.67 1.15
C SER A 128 -6.43 8.06 0.71
N VAL A 129 -5.63 9.07 1.06
CA VAL A 129 -5.72 10.44 0.50
C VAL A 129 -4.30 10.89 0.16
N ASN A 130 -4.01 11.12 -1.12
CA ASN A 130 -2.66 11.52 -1.55
C ASN A 130 -2.57 13.05 -1.79
N TYR A 131 -1.70 13.81 -1.12
CA TYR A 131 -0.62 13.38 -0.19
C TYR A 131 -0.80 13.85 1.27
N TYR A 132 -1.19 15.11 1.47
CA TYR A 132 -1.47 15.69 2.78
C TYR A 132 -2.94 16.12 2.84
N ALA A 133 -3.64 15.87 3.94
CA ALA A 133 -5.07 16.11 4.07
C ALA A 133 -5.44 16.85 5.37
N PHE A 134 -6.35 17.81 5.29
CA PHE A 134 -7.12 18.35 6.42
C PHE A 134 -8.59 17.94 6.27
N VAL A 135 -9.16 17.32 7.29
CA VAL A 135 -10.55 16.82 7.28
C VAL A 135 -11.40 17.64 8.24
N PHE A 136 -12.53 18.13 7.74
CA PHE A 136 -13.48 18.94 8.48
C PHE A 136 -14.87 18.30 8.47
N VAL A 137 -15.59 18.40 9.59
CA VAL A 137 -17.01 18.05 9.70
C VAL A 137 -17.75 19.26 10.25
N ASN A 138 -18.79 19.70 9.53
CA ASN A 138 -19.60 20.88 9.86
C ASN A 138 -18.74 22.15 10.09
N GLY A 139 -17.75 22.37 9.21
CA GLY A 139 -16.80 23.49 9.28
C GLY A 139 -15.67 23.34 10.30
N LYS A 140 -15.78 22.42 11.26
CA LYS A 140 -14.76 22.19 12.30
C LYS A 140 -13.72 21.17 11.81
N LEU A 141 -12.43 21.51 11.93
CA LEU A 141 -11.32 20.56 11.72
C LEU A 141 -11.44 19.40 12.73
N VAL A 142 -11.40 18.16 12.23
CA VAL A 142 -11.43 16.94 13.06
C VAL A 142 -10.12 16.17 13.03
N THR A 143 -9.40 16.12 11.90
CA THR A 143 -8.09 15.46 11.82
C THR A 143 -7.26 15.97 10.64
N GLU A 144 -5.96 15.66 10.67
CA GLU A 144 -5.00 15.89 9.60
C GLU A 144 -4.24 14.59 9.29
N HIS A 145 -3.76 14.43 8.05
CA HIS A 145 -2.95 13.28 7.65
C HIS A 145 -1.83 13.67 6.69
N CYS A 146 -0.69 12.98 6.80
CA CYS A 146 0.45 13.09 5.91
C CYS A 146 0.89 11.67 5.52
N GLY A 147 0.75 11.34 4.23
CA GLY A 147 1.04 10.02 3.68
C GLY A 147 -0.07 9.52 2.75
N GLY A 148 0.28 9.21 1.51
CA GLY A 148 -0.70 8.95 0.46
C GLY A 148 -1.39 7.59 0.46
N HIS A 149 -0.85 6.58 1.17
CA HIS A 149 -1.10 5.16 0.84
C HIS A 149 -1.53 4.26 2.01
N LEU A 150 -1.76 4.83 3.19
CA LEU A 150 -2.14 4.10 4.40
C LEU A 150 -3.41 4.73 5.02
N PRO A 151 -4.27 3.92 5.68
CA PRO A 151 -5.55 4.38 6.19
C PRO A 151 -5.42 5.23 7.45
N PHE A 152 -6.32 6.19 7.61
CA PHE A 152 -6.46 6.97 8.85
C PHE A 152 -7.93 7.19 9.20
N GLN A 153 -8.23 7.36 10.49
CA GLN A 153 -9.59 7.54 10.97
C GLN A 153 -9.66 8.42 12.23
N VAL A 154 -10.79 9.09 12.43
CA VAL A 154 -11.07 9.93 13.60
C VAL A 154 -12.50 9.74 14.10
N GLU A 155 -12.70 9.78 15.41
CA GLU A 155 -14.04 9.73 16.01
C GLU A 155 -14.78 11.07 15.80
N VAL A 156 -16.01 11.00 15.29
CA VAL A 156 -16.82 12.16 14.91
C VAL A 156 -18.21 12.12 15.56
N GLN A 157 -18.69 13.28 15.97
CA GLN A 157 -20.08 13.48 16.38
C GLN A 157 -20.87 14.02 15.18
N LEU A 158 -22.03 13.40 14.91
CA LEU A 158 -22.88 13.72 13.76
C LEU A 158 -24.22 14.30 14.23
N VAL A 159 -24.77 15.21 13.43
CA VAL A 159 -26.14 15.73 13.54
C VAL A 159 -27.00 15.20 12.38
N ASP A 160 -28.24 15.66 12.20
CA ASP A 160 -29.13 15.17 11.13
C ASP A 160 -28.54 15.30 9.71
N VAL A 161 -27.85 16.41 9.42
CA VAL A 161 -27.21 16.70 8.13
C VAL A 161 -25.78 17.18 8.38
N ASN A 162 -24.81 16.49 7.81
CA ASN A 162 -23.38 16.73 8.05
C ASN A 162 -22.67 17.13 6.77
N LEU A 163 -21.92 18.23 6.82
CA LEU A 163 -21.06 18.68 5.73
C LEU A 163 -19.64 18.18 5.99
N ILE A 164 -19.19 17.21 5.21
CA ILE A 164 -17.82 16.68 5.28
C ILE A 164 -17.02 17.39 4.19
N SER A 165 -16.00 18.14 4.59
CA SER A 165 -15.12 18.90 3.70
C SER A 165 -13.68 18.42 3.89
N VAL A 166 -12.93 18.19 2.81
CA VAL A 166 -11.55 17.70 2.85
C VAL A 166 -10.67 18.55 1.95
N ALA A 167 -9.68 19.22 2.52
CA ALA A 167 -8.62 19.90 1.77
C ALA A 167 -7.47 18.92 1.56
N VAL A 168 -7.05 18.71 0.31
CA VAL A 168 -5.98 17.79 -0.08
C VAL A 168 -4.88 18.56 -0.79
N ASN A 169 -3.62 18.29 -0.43
CA ASN A 169 -2.44 18.86 -1.09
C ASN A 169 -1.57 17.72 -1.66
N ASN A 170 -1.08 17.90 -2.89
CA ASN A 170 -0.20 16.97 -3.61
C ASN A 170 1.26 17.44 -3.71
N THR A 171 1.59 18.55 -3.03
CA THR A 171 2.93 19.13 -2.94
C THR A 171 3.89 18.13 -2.28
N LEU A 172 5.03 17.88 -2.91
CA LEU A 172 6.12 17.07 -2.39
C LEU A 172 7.33 17.97 -2.08
N SER A 173 8.19 17.53 -1.16
CA SER A 173 9.43 18.23 -0.79
C SER A 173 10.57 17.22 -0.59
N HIS A 174 11.72 17.67 -0.08
CA HIS A 174 12.84 16.80 0.28
C HIS A 174 12.57 15.93 1.51
N ASP A 175 11.50 16.23 2.26
CA ASP A 175 11.09 15.55 3.50
C ASP A 175 9.76 14.78 3.39
N THR A 176 9.10 14.81 2.22
CA THR A 176 7.91 13.97 1.95
C THR A 176 8.30 12.57 1.48
N ILE A 177 7.36 11.62 1.55
CA ILE A 177 7.57 10.23 1.16
C ILE A 177 6.45 9.80 0.17
N PRO A 178 6.69 9.84 -1.15
CA PRO A 178 7.97 10.07 -1.81
C PRO A 178 8.42 11.55 -1.84
N PRO A 179 9.71 11.84 -2.08
CA PRO A 179 10.22 13.20 -2.15
C PRO A 179 10.19 13.76 -3.57
N GLY A 180 10.12 15.09 -3.68
CA GLY A 180 10.12 15.83 -4.93
C GLY A 180 10.82 17.18 -4.82
N ASP A 181 11.24 17.67 -5.98
CA ASP A 181 11.76 19.03 -6.18
C ASP A 181 10.69 19.94 -6.79
N PHE A 182 11.00 21.23 -6.92
CA PHE A 182 10.13 22.23 -7.57
C PHE A 182 10.79 22.83 -8.81
N ALA A 183 9.98 23.07 -9.85
CA ALA A 183 10.37 23.85 -11.02
C ALA A 183 9.32 24.91 -11.36
N THR A 184 9.77 26.10 -11.77
CA THR A 184 8.88 27.16 -12.25
C THR A 184 8.70 27.07 -13.77
N VAL A 185 7.52 26.68 -14.21
CA VAL A 185 7.15 26.60 -15.62
C VAL A 185 6.65 27.96 -16.10
N LYS A 186 7.30 28.52 -17.14
CA LYS A 186 6.88 29.76 -17.80
C LYS A 186 5.96 29.47 -18.97
N LEU A 187 4.69 29.85 -18.83
CA LEU A 187 3.72 29.76 -19.91
C LEU A 187 3.95 30.86 -20.95
N SER A 188 3.50 30.62 -22.18
CA SER A 188 3.49 31.61 -23.28
C SER A 188 2.70 32.89 -22.94
N SER A 189 1.77 32.82 -21.99
CA SER A 189 1.03 33.98 -21.46
C SER A 189 1.81 34.81 -20.42
N GLY A 190 3.08 34.50 -20.17
CA GLY A 190 3.90 35.13 -19.13
C GLY A 190 3.55 34.72 -17.68
N ARG A 191 2.58 33.81 -17.48
CA ARG A 191 2.29 33.23 -16.16
C ARG A 191 3.39 32.25 -15.76
N GLU A 192 3.80 32.30 -14.50
CA GLU A 192 4.67 31.31 -13.87
C GLU A 192 3.80 30.32 -13.07
N LEU A 193 4.02 29.01 -13.25
CA LEU A 193 3.38 27.94 -12.49
C LEU A 193 4.43 27.12 -11.73
N VAL A 194 4.15 26.75 -10.50
CA VAL A 194 4.96 25.76 -9.75
C VAL A 194 4.57 24.35 -10.20
N SER A 195 5.56 23.58 -10.65
CA SER A 195 5.45 22.14 -10.94
C SER A 195 6.29 21.35 -9.94
N VAL A 196 5.78 20.18 -9.51
CA VAL A 196 6.60 19.18 -8.82
C VAL A 196 7.49 18.48 -9.86
N VAL A 197 8.75 18.25 -9.52
CA VAL A 197 9.69 17.39 -10.25
C VAL A 197 9.89 16.12 -9.41
N PRO A 198 9.24 15.00 -9.77
CA PRO A 198 9.32 13.77 -8.97
C PRO A 198 10.69 13.09 -9.11
N SER A 199 11.16 12.48 -8.03
CA SER A 199 12.40 11.68 -7.99
C SER A 199 12.22 10.22 -8.43
N PHE A 200 11.06 9.89 -8.98
CA PHE A 200 10.51 8.54 -9.16
C PHE A 200 9.76 8.39 -10.50
N ASP A 201 9.77 7.18 -11.08
CA ASP A 201 9.28 6.90 -12.43
C ASP A 201 7.77 6.60 -12.50
N PHE A 202 6.92 7.38 -11.82
CA PHE A 202 5.46 7.27 -11.92
C PHE A 202 4.77 8.64 -11.78
N PHE A 203 3.52 8.76 -12.24
CA PHE A 203 2.77 10.00 -12.13
C PHE A 203 2.26 10.23 -10.70
N ASN A 204 2.37 11.47 -10.21
CA ASN A 204 1.92 11.89 -8.88
C ASN A 204 0.40 12.14 -8.84
N TYR A 205 -0.37 11.08 -9.15
CA TYR A 205 -1.83 11.08 -9.02
C TYR A 205 -2.26 11.40 -7.59
N ALA A 206 -3.19 12.33 -7.44
CA ALA A 206 -3.60 12.88 -6.15
C ALA A 206 -5.12 12.93 -5.98
N GLY A 207 -5.56 13.17 -4.74
CA GLY A 207 -6.97 13.11 -4.34
C GLY A 207 -7.27 11.98 -3.36
N ILE A 208 -8.54 11.61 -3.27
CA ILE A 208 -9.02 10.54 -2.38
C ILE A 208 -9.03 9.23 -3.19
N LEU A 209 -7.94 8.48 -3.11
CA LEU A 209 -7.63 7.39 -4.05
C LEU A 209 -8.27 6.04 -3.65
N ARG A 210 -8.68 5.88 -2.39
CA ARG A 210 -9.40 4.70 -1.88
C ARG A 210 -10.63 5.14 -1.08
N SER A 211 -11.43 4.17 -0.65
CA SER A 211 -12.79 4.38 -0.17
C SER A 211 -12.86 5.22 1.11
N VAL A 212 -14.03 5.85 1.33
CA VAL A 212 -14.31 6.65 2.53
C VAL A 212 -15.56 6.14 3.23
N TYR A 213 -15.47 5.95 4.55
CA TYR A 213 -16.55 5.37 5.33
C TYR A 213 -16.85 6.14 6.62
N LEU A 214 -18.11 6.10 7.04
CA LEU A 214 -18.49 6.25 8.44
C LEU A 214 -18.67 4.84 9.02
N TRP A 215 -17.81 4.50 9.98
CA TRP A 215 -17.81 3.20 10.66
C TRP A 215 -18.44 3.37 12.05
N HIS A 216 -19.63 2.81 12.23
CA HIS A 216 -20.40 2.91 13.45
C HIS A 216 -20.16 1.67 14.31
N LEU A 217 -19.36 1.84 15.36
CA LEU A 217 -18.91 0.81 16.30
C LEU A 217 -19.78 0.81 17.58
N PRO A 218 -19.84 -0.31 18.32
CA PRO A 218 -20.36 -0.32 19.68
C PRO A 218 -19.49 0.54 20.63
N PRO A 219 -19.97 0.93 21.82
CA PRO A 219 -19.27 1.86 22.72
C PRO A 219 -17.95 1.30 23.28
N ILE A 220 -17.93 -0.03 23.45
CA ILE A 220 -16.78 -0.87 23.77
C ILE A 220 -16.53 -1.77 22.55
N PHE A 221 -15.34 -1.73 21.94
CA PHE A 221 -15.06 -2.43 20.68
C PHE A 221 -13.64 -2.99 20.60
N ILE A 222 -13.46 -4.04 19.79
CA ILE A 222 -12.16 -4.65 19.48
C ILE A 222 -11.39 -3.68 18.57
N ARG A 223 -10.34 -3.04 19.10
CA ARG A 223 -9.56 -2.00 18.42
C ARG A 223 -8.47 -2.60 17.54
N ASP A 224 -7.82 -3.65 18.01
CA ASP A 224 -6.73 -4.31 17.30
C ASP A 224 -6.68 -5.83 17.58
N ILE A 225 -6.16 -6.60 16.62
CA ILE A 225 -5.91 -8.04 16.71
C ILE A 225 -4.54 -8.33 16.10
N GLN A 226 -3.59 -8.81 16.90
CA GLN A 226 -2.29 -9.30 16.44
C GLN A 226 -2.28 -10.83 16.52
N ILE A 227 -1.99 -11.50 15.41
CA ILE A 227 -1.81 -12.96 15.37
C ILE A 227 -0.36 -13.27 14.96
N ARG A 228 0.26 -14.26 15.61
CA ARG A 228 1.56 -14.83 15.20
C ARG A 228 1.43 -16.35 15.08
N THR A 229 2.04 -16.93 14.05
CA THR A 229 2.07 -18.39 13.80
C THR A 229 3.44 -18.86 13.32
N ASP A 230 3.67 -20.17 13.37
CA ASP A 230 4.76 -20.84 12.66
C ASP A 230 4.27 -22.08 11.87
N ASN A 231 5.19 -22.85 11.28
CA ASN A 231 4.90 -24.08 10.54
C ASN A 231 4.93 -25.36 11.42
N LEU A 232 5.14 -25.22 12.74
CA LEU A 232 5.10 -26.29 13.73
C LEU A 232 3.78 -26.29 14.53
N GLY A 233 2.93 -25.28 14.30
CA GLY A 233 1.61 -25.13 14.91
C GLY A 233 1.58 -24.18 16.09
N SER A 234 2.68 -23.49 16.40
CA SER A 234 2.66 -22.39 17.36
C SER A 234 1.67 -21.32 16.91
N PHE A 235 0.89 -20.83 17.86
CA PHE A 235 -0.10 -19.78 17.66
C PHE A 235 -0.15 -18.93 18.91
N SER A 236 -0.08 -17.61 18.73
CA SER A 236 -0.41 -16.67 19.79
C SER A 236 -1.22 -15.50 19.24
N TYR A 237 -2.05 -14.92 20.11
CA TYR A 237 -2.78 -13.71 19.79
C TYR A 237 -2.65 -12.67 20.91
N ARG A 238 -2.79 -11.41 20.51
CA ARG A 238 -3.11 -10.27 21.39
C ARG A 238 -4.27 -9.51 20.79
N ILE A 239 -5.24 -9.16 21.62
CA ILE A 239 -6.45 -8.40 21.27
C ILE A 239 -6.44 -7.14 22.12
N ASP A 240 -6.53 -5.99 21.46
CA ASP A 240 -6.73 -4.69 22.10
C ASP A 240 -8.21 -4.30 22.03
N VAL A 241 -8.71 -3.69 23.09
CA VAL A 241 -10.12 -3.31 23.25
C VAL A 241 -10.19 -1.86 23.68
N ASP A 242 -10.83 -1.05 22.84
CA ASP A 242 -11.20 0.30 23.24
C ASP A 242 -12.44 0.23 24.14
N ARG A 243 -12.32 0.77 25.35
CA ARG A 243 -13.41 0.86 26.32
C ARG A 243 -13.43 2.19 27.04
N ASP A 244 -12.88 3.24 26.42
CA ASP A 244 -12.59 4.51 27.11
C ASP A 244 -13.88 5.25 27.53
N ALA A 245 -15.00 4.98 26.85
CA ALA A 245 -16.33 5.43 27.24
C ALA A 245 -16.93 4.66 28.46
N HIS A 246 -16.45 3.45 28.74
CA HIS A 246 -16.98 2.53 29.77
C HIS A 246 -15.84 1.76 30.51
N PRO A 247 -14.84 2.45 31.09
CA PRO A 247 -13.59 1.82 31.54
C PRO A 247 -13.76 0.88 32.75
N ALA A 248 -14.85 1.03 33.51
CA ALA A 248 -15.20 0.20 34.66
C ALA A 248 -16.16 -0.95 34.33
N GLU A 249 -16.58 -1.12 33.07
CA GLU A 249 -17.46 -2.22 32.67
C GLU A 249 -16.66 -3.53 32.57
N ASP A 250 -17.20 -4.61 33.14
CA ASP A 250 -16.59 -5.92 33.10
C ASP A 250 -16.81 -6.57 31.72
N ILE A 251 -15.74 -7.16 31.17
CA ILE A 251 -15.70 -7.66 29.80
C ILE A 251 -15.14 -9.08 29.71
N ARG A 252 -15.67 -9.84 28.75
CA ARG A 252 -15.18 -11.17 28.39
C ARG A 252 -14.80 -11.19 26.92
N ILE A 253 -13.63 -11.76 26.63
CA ILE A 253 -13.14 -11.97 25.27
C ILE A 253 -13.13 -13.48 25.04
N HIS A 254 -13.94 -13.95 24.11
CA HIS A 254 -13.97 -15.34 23.65
C HIS A 254 -13.41 -15.37 22.22
N VAL A 255 -12.46 -16.25 21.93
CA VAL A 255 -11.81 -16.35 20.62
C VAL A 255 -12.03 -17.75 20.07
N PHE A 256 -12.75 -17.84 18.95
CA PHE A 256 -13.05 -19.09 18.28
C PHE A 256 -12.20 -19.21 17.01
N ILE A 257 -11.45 -20.30 16.87
CA ILE A 257 -10.66 -20.57 15.67
C ILE A 257 -11.43 -21.51 14.76
N PHE A 258 -11.63 -21.07 13.52
CA PHE A 258 -12.26 -21.83 12.45
C PHE A 258 -11.25 -22.16 11.35
N GLN A 259 -11.39 -23.32 10.73
CA GLN A 259 -10.62 -23.72 9.54
C GLN A 259 -11.51 -23.66 8.29
N SER A 260 -10.95 -23.19 7.17
CA SER A 260 -11.63 -23.09 5.86
C SER A 260 -12.94 -22.29 5.92
N ASP A 261 -12.79 -20.96 6.07
CA ASP A 261 -13.87 -19.96 5.93
C ASP A 261 -15.13 -20.28 6.77
N GLY A 262 -14.92 -20.42 8.09
CA GLY A 262 -15.98 -20.69 9.06
C GLY A 262 -16.51 -22.13 9.11
N ALA A 263 -16.21 -22.99 8.14
CA ALA A 263 -16.86 -24.31 7.99
C ALA A 263 -16.67 -25.29 9.16
N LYS A 264 -15.61 -25.13 9.97
CA LYS A 264 -15.33 -26.00 11.12
C LYS A 264 -14.68 -25.22 12.28
N LYS A 265 -15.38 -25.08 13.41
CA LYS A 265 -14.75 -24.68 14.68
C LYS A 265 -13.77 -25.77 15.11
N ILE A 266 -12.54 -25.38 15.43
CA ILE A 266 -11.50 -26.31 15.91
C ILE A 266 -11.05 -26.02 17.35
N TYR A 267 -10.97 -24.76 17.75
CA TYR A 267 -10.51 -24.36 19.10
C TYR A 267 -11.26 -23.13 19.62
N GLU A 268 -11.13 -22.91 20.94
CA GLU A 268 -11.81 -21.88 21.72
C GLU A 268 -10.89 -21.42 22.85
N PHE A 269 -10.73 -20.11 23.00
CA PHE A 269 -9.87 -19.47 24.00
C PHE A 269 -10.59 -18.33 24.71
N PHE A 270 -10.07 -17.94 25.87
CA PHE A 270 -10.61 -16.88 26.71
C PHE A 270 -9.52 -15.85 27.03
N GLY A 271 -9.92 -14.58 27.15
CA GLY A 271 -9.04 -13.45 27.49
C GLY A 271 -8.38 -12.78 26.29
N SER A 272 -7.81 -11.59 26.53
CA SER A 272 -7.20 -10.72 25.51
C SER A 272 -5.88 -11.21 24.93
N GLN A 273 -5.22 -12.20 25.56
CA GLN A 273 -4.01 -12.81 25.03
C GLN A 273 -3.94 -14.29 25.38
N ASN A 274 -3.45 -15.12 24.46
CA ASN A 274 -3.24 -16.55 24.68
C ASN A 274 -2.16 -17.09 23.74
N SER A 275 -1.62 -18.27 24.04
CA SER A 275 -0.60 -18.95 23.23
C SER A 275 -0.72 -20.47 23.37
N THR A 276 -0.66 -21.20 22.25
CA THR A 276 -0.70 -22.67 22.24
C THR A 276 0.08 -23.26 21.06
N THR A 277 0.13 -24.59 20.98
CA THR A 277 0.68 -25.33 19.83
C THR A 277 -0.36 -26.33 19.32
N PHE A 278 -0.79 -26.15 18.07
CA PHE A 278 -1.77 -27.01 17.43
C PHE A 278 -1.14 -28.29 16.90
N ALA A 279 -1.47 -29.44 17.52
CA ALA A 279 -0.90 -30.75 17.20
C ALA A 279 -1.18 -31.24 15.75
N LYS A 280 -2.13 -30.62 15.03
CA LYS A 280 -2.30 -30.79 13.58
C LYS A 280 -2.83 -29.50 12.96
N ILE A 281 -2.12 -29.02 11.95
CA ILE A 281 -2.45 -27.86 11.12
C ILE A 281 -2.40 -28.25 9.65
N ASP A 282 -3.09 -27.49 8.81
CA ASP A 282 -2.88 -27.46 7.37
C ASP A 282 -2.24 -26.10 7.04
N LEU A 283 -1.02 -26.11 6.52
CA LEU A 283 -0.22 -24.89 6.32
C LEU A 283 -0.81 -23.99 5.22
N TRP A 284 -0.49 -22.69 5.31
CA TRP A 284 -0.58 -21.79 4.16
C TRP A 284 0.65 -22.00 3.28
N TRP A 285 0.42 -22.11 1.97
CA TRP A 285 1.47 -22.24 0.97
C TRP A 285 1.25 -21.23 -0.17
N PRO A 286 2.34 -20.66 -0.74
CA PRO A 286 2.25 -19.92 -1.96
C PRO A 286 2.00 -20.84 -3.17
N ARG A 287 1.60 -20.22 -4.28
CA ARG A 287 1.25 -20.87 -5.55
C ARG A 287 2.40 -21.73 -6.06
N GLY A 288 2.08 -22.98 -6.37
CA GLY A 288 3.05 -24.00 -6.79
C GLY A 288 3.62 -24.86 -5.64
N MET A 289 3.55 -24.43 -4.37
CA MET A 289 4.09 -25.19 -3.24
C MET A 289 3.06 -26.02 -2.47
N GLY A 290 1.77 -25.65 -2.54
CA GLY A 290 0.68 -26.33 -1.86
C GLY A 290 -0.65 -25.57 -1.93
N LYS A 291 -1.58 -25.87 -1.01
CA LYS A 291 -2.85 -25.13 -0.85
C LYS A 291 -2.63 -23.90 0.05
N PRO A 292 -3.13 -22.71 -0.31
CA PRO A 292 -3.16 -21.55 0.59
C PRO A 292 -4.26 -21.73 1.66
N THR A 293 -3.98 -22.51 2.70
CA THR A 293 -4.97 -22.79 3.74
C THR A 293 -5.08 -21.59 4.69
N LEU A 294 -6.31 -21.08 4.83
CA LEU A 294 -6.64 -20.01 5.76
C LEU A 294 -7.53 -20.49 6.91
N TYR A 295 -7.37 -19.79 8.02
CA TYR A 295 -8.11 -19.91 9.26
C TYR A 295 -8.75 -18.56 9.59
N THR A 296 -9.80 -18.58 10.39
CA THR A 296 -10.49 -17.36 10.86
C THR A 296 -10.49 -17.35 12.38
N ALA A 297 -9.97 -16.29 12.98
CA ALA A 297 -10.13 -15.99 14.39
C ALA A 297 -11.37 -15.10 14.55
N GLU A 298 -12.49 -15.68 14.99
CA GLU A 298 -13.67 -14.93 15.39
C GLU A 298 -13.51 -14.52 16.86
N VAL A 299 -13.26 -13.23 17.08
CA VAL A 299 -13.22 -12.61 18.40
C VAL A 299 -14.62 -12.11 18.73
N ARG A 300 -15.16 -12.58 19.85
CA ARG A 300 -16.39 -12.06 20.46
C ARG A 300 -16.04 -11.33 21.74
N LEU A 301 -16.50 -10.10 21.85
CA LEU A 301 -16.37 -9.26 23.03
C LEU A 301 -17.75 -9.14 23.67
N GLU A 302 -17.89 -9.66 24.89
CA GLU A 302 -19.11 -9.52 25.70
C GLU A 302 -18.85 -8.53 26.84
N SER A 303 -19.85 -7.73 27.21
CA SER A 303 -19.77 -6.87 28.41
C SER A 303 -20.95 -7.11 29.37
N PHE A 304 -20.73 -6.85 30.66
CA PHE A 304 -21.70 -7.16 31.71
C PHE A 304 -22.82 -6.12 31.79
N SER A 305 -24.03 -6.51 31.40
CA SER A 305 -25.22 -5.69 31.60
C SER A 305 -25.80 -5.92 32.99
N SER A 306 -25.85 -4.84 33.78
CA SER A 306 -26.59 -4.79 35.04
C SER A 306 -28.09 -5.08 34.84
N VAL A 307 -28.65 -4.67 33.69
CA VAL A 307 -30.04 -4.92 33.28
C VAL A 307 -30.22 -6.40 32.92
N GLY A 308 -30.76 -7.17 33.86
CA GLY A 308 -30.89 -8.63 33.75
C GLY A 308 -29.61 -9.40 34.12
N SER A 309 -28.62 -8.73 34.72
CA SER A 309 -27.45 -9.31 35.39
C SER A 309 -26.71 -10.39 34.59
N LYS A 310 -26.41 -10.10 33.33
CA LYS A 310 -25.82 -11.04 32.38
C LYS A 310 -24.86 -10.36 31.42
N TYR A 311 -23.93 -11.14 30.88
CA TYR A 311 -23.10 -10.69 29.77
C TYR A 311 -23.94 -10.64 28.49
N LEU A 312 -23.69 -9.63 27.67
CA LEU A 312 -24.26 -9.46 26.34
C LEU A 312 -23.12 -9.35 25.34
N LEU A 313 -23.28 -9.96 24.17
CA LEU A 313 -22.35 -9.77 23.06
C LEU A 313 -22.37 -8.30 22.63
N SER A 314 -21.25 -7.60 22.80
CA SER A 314 -21.11 -6.16 22.57
C SER A 314 -20.45 -5.88 21.22
N ASP A 315 -19.42 -6.65 20.85
CA ASP A 315 -18.72 -6.55 19.56
C ASP A 315 -18.29 -7.91 19.01
N VAL A 316 -18.11 -7.99 17.69
CA VAL A 316 -17.57 -9.13 16.95
C VAL A 316 -16.56 -8.63 15.93
N TYR A 317 -15.45 -9.35 15.76
CA TYR A 317 -14.57 -9.18 14.61
C TYR A 317 -14.03 -10.54 14.14
N ARG A 318 -13.70 -10.66 12.85
CA ARG A 318 -13.23 -11.91 12.22
C ARG A 318 -11.96 -11.63 11.44
N GLU A 319 -10.84 -12.11 11.96
CA GLU A 319 -9.53 -11.91 11.35
C GLU A 319 -9.05 -13.19 10.64
N THR A 320 -8.60 -13.07 9.39
CA THR A 320 -8.07 -14.19 8.60
C THR A 320 -6.57 -14.32 8.76
N PHE A 321 -6.08 -15.55 8.95
CA PHE A 321 -4.65 -15.84 9.07
C PHE A 321 -4.31 -17.21 8.48
N GLY A 322 -3.01 -17.52 8.35
CA GLY A 322 -2.53 -18.82 7.89
C GLY A 322 -1.24 -19.22 8.61
N PHE A 323 -1.08 -20.52 8.89
CA PHE A 323 0.13 -21.06 9.50
C PHE A 323 1.25 -21.11 8.46
N ARG A 324 2.24 -20.22 8.58
CA ARG A 324 3.48 -20.31 7.79
C ARG A 324 4.67 -19.60 8.42
N THR A 325 5.85 -20.20 8.33
CA THR A 325 7.13 -19.50 8.57
C THR A 325 7.69 -18.93 7.28
N VAL A 326 8.38 -17.80 7.38
CA VAL A 326 9.36 -17.33 6.39
C VAL A 326 10.72 -17.28 7.09
N THR A 327 11.74 -17.86 6.47
CA THR A 327 13.12 -17.82 6.96
C THR A 327 14.06 -17.62 5.77
N VAL A 328 15.27 -17.10 6.03
CA VAL A 328 16.28 -16.84 5.01
C VAL A 328 17.61 -17.44 5.49
N ASP A 329 18.35 -18.09 4.59
CA ASP A 329 19.77 -18.44 4.79
C ASP A 329 20.67 -17.59 3.88
N GLN A 330 21.95 -17.94 3.74
CA GLN A 330 22.90 -17.13 2.96
C GLN A 330 22.53 -16.95 1.49
N ASN A 331 21.71 -17.84 0.91
CA ASN A 331 21.47 -17.93 -0.53
C ASN A 331 19.97 -18.05 -0.89
N ARG A 332 19.10 -18.46 0.06
CA ARG A 332 17.73 -18.89 -0.23
C ARG A 332 16.70 -18.33 0.75
N ILE A 333 15.54 -17.95 0.21
CA ILE A 333 14.30 -17.75 0.98
C ILE A 333 13.63 -19.11 1.16
N TYR A 334 13.04 -19.35 2.32
CA TYR A 334 12.26 -20.55 2.64
C TYR A 334 10.88 -20.15 3.14
N ILE A 335 9.87 -20.92 2.73
CA ILE A 335 8.53 -20.89 3.31
C ILE A 335 8.23 -22.29 3.86
N ASN A 336 7.86 -22.35 5.14
CA ASN A 336 7.61 -23.61 5.88
C ASN A 336 8.80 -24.60 5.86
N GLY A 337 10.03 -24.10 5.78
CA GLY A 337 11.24 -24.93 5.67
C GLY A 337 11.46 -25.55 4.28
N ARG A 338 10.67 -25.21 3.27
CA ARG A 338 10.96 -25.50 1.85
C ARG A 338 11.53 -24.25 1.16
N PRO A 339 12.60 -24.37 0.36
CA PRO A 339 13.07 -23.28 -0.49
C PRO A 339 11.95 -22.71 -1.36
N PHE A 340 11.87 -21.39 -1.44
CA PHE A 340 10.90 -20.65 -2.25
C PHE A 340 11.66 -19.77 -3.25
N TYR A 341 11.40 -19.98 -4.54
CA TYR A 341 11.86 -19.09 -5.60
C TYR A 341 10.73 -18.13 -5.98
N CYS A 342 10.91 -16.85 -5.67
CA CYS A 342 9.97 -15.78 -6.01
C CYS A 342 10.06 -15.49 -7.51
N HIS A 343 8.98 -15.68 -8.27
CA HIS A 343 8.92 -15.31 -9.69
C HIS A 343 7.61 -14.60 -10.01
N GLY A 344 7.71 -13.38 -10.57
CA GLY A 344 6.55 -12.55 -10.85
C GLY A 344 6.93 -11.14 -11.26
N PHE A 345 6.37 -10.13 -10.59
CA PHE A 345 6.35 -8.76 -11.12
C PHE A 345 6.49 -7.67 -10.04
N GLY A 346 7.15 -6.58 -10.42
CA GLY A 346 6.79 -5.26 -9.91
C GLY A 346 5.46 -4.83 -10.55
N MET A 347 4.59 -4.18 -9.78
CA MET A 347 3.23 -3.81 -10.20
C MET A 347 2.98 -2.30 -10.01
N HIS A 348 1.78 -1.82 -10.32
CA HIS A 348 1.29 -0.53 -9.82
C HIS A 348 -0.23 -0.58 -9.63
N GLU A 349 -0.75 0.20 -8.69
CA GLU A 349 -2.17 0.58 -8.67
C GLU A 349 -2.37 1.71 -9.68
N ASP A 350 -2.36 1.35 -10.97
CA ASP A 350 -2.57 2.27 -12.09
C ASP A 350 -3.51 1.62 -13.12
N ILE A 351 -4.49 2.38 -13.61
CA ILE A 351 -5.42 2.03 -14.68
C ILE A 351 -5.89 3.31 -15.41
N GLY A 352 -6.43 3.17 -16.62
CA GLY A 352 -6.96 4.30 -17.39
C GLY A 352 -8.12 5.03 -16.70
N ILE A 353 -8.34 6.30 -17.09
CA ILE A 353 -9.38 7.22 -16.58
C ILE A 353 -9.13 7.67 -15.12
N HIS A 354 -9.23 6.76 -14.14
CA HIS A 354 -9.20 7.13 -12.71
C HIS A 354 -7.82 6.99 -12.05
N GLY A 355 -6.80 6.55 -12.80
CA GLY A 355 -5.40 6.57 -12.39
C GLY A 355 -5.11 5.61 -11.25
N ARG A 356 -4.98 6.15 -10.04
CA ARG A 356 -4.77 5.39 -8.78
C ARG A 356 -6.05 5.10 -8.00
N GLY A 357 -7.23 5.39 -8.56
CA GLY A 357 -8.50 5.04 -7.94
C GLY A 357 -8.59 3.54 -7.66
N PHE A 358 -9.08 3.16 -6.48
CA PHE A 358 -9.38 1.76 -6.21
C PHE A 358 -10.56 1.28 -7.06
N ASP A 359 -10.36 0.13 -7.72
CA ASP A 359 -11.33 -0.46 -8.63
C ASP A 359 -11.32 -1.98 -8.45
N LEU A 360 -12.45 -2.49 -7.95
CA LEU A 360 -12.68 -3.91 -7.68
C LEU A 360 -12.57 -4.77 -8.95
N ALA A 361 -13.03 -4.26 -10.10
CA ALA A 361 -12.98 -4.97 -11.37
C ALA A 361 -11.55 -4.99 -11.93
N ALA A 362 -10.82 -3.87 -11.84
CA ALA A 362 -9.40 -3.81 -12.17
C ALA A 362 -8.57 -4.74 -11.29
N MET A 363 -8.79 -4.76 -9.96
CA MET A 363 -8.10 -5.68 -9.05
C MET A 363 -8.40 -7.16 -9.35
N VAL A 364 -9.66 -7.53 -9.58
CA VAL A 364 -10.01 -8.92 -9.93
C VAL A 364 -9.42 -9.31 -11.30
N LYS A 365 -9.37 -8.39 -12.26
CA LYS A 365 -8.69 -8.57 -13.55
C LYS A 365 -7.17 -8.74 -13.37
N ASP A 366 -6.53 -7.93 -12.52
CA ASP A 366 -5.10 -8.03 -12.21
C ASP A 366 -4.76 -9.41 -11.65
N MET A 367 -5.46 -9.85 -10.60
CA MET A 367 -5.20 -11.14 -9.95
C MET A 367 -5.43 -12.33 -10.90
N ASN A 368 -6.46 -12.28 -11.73
CA ASN A 368 -6.72 -13.31 -12.73
C ASN A 368 -5.66 -13.34 -13.86
N MET A 369 -5.13 -12.18 -14.26
CA MET A 369 -4.05 -12.10 -15.25
C MET A 369 -2.69 -12.51 -14.65
N PHE A 370 -2.43 -12.20 -13.39
CA PHE A 370 -1.23 -12.62 -12.66
C PHE A 370 -1.14 -14.15 -12.57
N GLU A 371 -2.26 -14.81 -12.24
CA GLU A 371 -2.36 -16.26 -12.25
C GLU A 371 -2.20 -16.88 -13.65
N TRP A 372 -2.73 -16.23 -14.69
CA TRP A 372 -2.56 -16.63 -16.10
C TRP A 372 -1.11 -16.46 -16.58
N LEU A 373 -0.40 -15.43 -16.12
CA LEU A 373 1.04 -15.24 -16.32
C LEU A 373 1.91 -16.22 -15.49
N ASN A 374 1.31 -17.07 -14.66
CA ASN A 374 1.98 -18.03 -13.78
C ASN A 374 2.90 -17.41 -12.70
N GLY A 375 2.69 -16.13 -12.33
CA GLY A 375 3.40 -15.53 -11.21
C GLY A 375 3.06 -16.21 -9.87
N ASN A 376 4.01 -16.25 -8.93
CA ASN A 376 3.79 -16.70 -7.55
C ASN A 376 4.05 -15.61 -6.49
N CYS A 377 4.66 -14.49 -6.89
CA CYS A 377 5.23 -13.46 -6.02
C CYS A 377 5.09 -12.06 -6.66
N TYR A 378 4.71 -11.00 -5.92
CA TYR A 378 4.79 -9.62 -6.43
C TYR A 378 5.31 -8.63 -5.39
N ARG A 379 5.78 -7.47 -5.85
CA ARG A 379 6.15 -6.33 -5.00
C ARG A 379 5.08 -5.24 -5.10
N THR A 380 4.73 -4.60 -3.98
CA THR A 380 3.81 -3.45 -3.98
C THR A 380 4.55 -2.17 -4.42
N SER A 381 5.12 -2.20 -5.62
CA SER A 381 5.92 -1.09 -6.15
C SER A 381 5.05 0.17 -6.29
N HIS A 382 5.42 1.33 -5.75
CA HIS A 382 6.40 1.56 -4.69
C HIS A 382 5.69 2.24 -3.51
N TYR A 383 4.68 1.57 -2.97
CA TYR A 383 3.78 2.05 -1.92
C TYR A 383 2.84 0.91 -1.47
N PRO A 384 2.33 0.91 -0.21
CA PRO A 384 1.40 -0.12 0.24
C PRO A 384 0.09 -0.04 -0.55
N TYR A 385 -0.35 -1.17 -1.11
CA TYR A 385 -1.56 -1.24 -1.92
C TYR A 385 -2.84 -1.26 -1.07
N ALA A 386 -4.02 -1.22 -1.72
CA ALA A 386 -5.32 -1.36 -1.07
C ALA A 386 -5.39 -2.65 -0.22
N GLU A 387 -6.06 -2.57 0.93
CA GLU A 387 -6.09 -3.65 1.94
C GLU A 387 -6.70 -4.94 1.36
N GLU A 388 -7.66 -4.81 0.44
CA GLU A 388 -8.28 -5.92 -0.29
C GLU A 388 -7.27 -6.71 -1.14
N ARG A 389 -6.22 -6.08 -1.69
CA ARG A 389 -5.21 -6.81 -2.48
C ARG A 389 -4.48 -7.83 -1.63
N ALA A 390 -4.20 -7.52 -0.36
CA ALA A 390 -3.57 -8.46 0.57
C ALA A 390 -4.52 -9.62 0.94
N TYR A 391 -5.79 -9.32 1.27
CA TYR A 391 -6.82 -10.34 1.48
C TYR A 391 -7.10 -11.21 0.23
N TRP A 392 -6.81 -10.73 -0.98
CA TRP A 392 -6.87 -11.53 -2.21
C TRP A 392 -5.62 -12.38 -2.44
N ALA A 393 -4.43 -11.84 -2.13
CA ALA A 393 -3.16 -12.56 -2.19
C ALA A 393 -3.15 -13.73 -1.20
N ASP A 394 -3.64 -13.53 0.02
CA ASP A 394 -3.85 -14.57 1.05
C ASP A 394 -4.66 -15.75 0.51
N ARG A 395 -5.83 -15.47 -0.09
CA ARG A 395 -6.76 -16.49 -0.61
C ARG A 395 -6.22 -17.22 -1.83
N ARG A 396 -5.45 -16.54 -2.68
CA ARG A 396 -4.88 -17.09 -3.93
C ARG A 396 -3.51 -17.75 -3.75
N GLY A 397 -2.89 -17.62 -2.58
CA GLY A 397 -1.53 -18.11 -2.34
C GLY A 397 -0.48 -17.30 -3.07
N ILE A 398 -0.67 -15.99 -3.24
CA ILE A 398 0.30 -15.13 -3.90
C ILE A 398 1.20 -14.53 -2.81
N ALA A 399 2.51 -14.68 -2.94
CA ALA A 399 3.47 -14.07 -2.02
C ALA A 399 3.64 -12.58 -2.33
N VAL A 400 3.85 -11.76 -1.29
CA VAL A 400 3.93 -10.30 -1.42
C VAL A 400 5.17 -9.76 -0.68
N ILE A 401 5.95 -8.95 -1.40
CA ILE A 401 6.92 -8.02 -0.81
C ILE A 401 6.19 -6.68 -0.64
N THR A 402 5.86 -6.30 0.58
CA THR A 402 5.15 -5.05 0.85
C THR A 402 6.15 -3.92 1.06
N GLU A 403 5.95 -2.80 0.36
CA GLU A 403 6.89 -1.70 0.22
C GLU A 403 6.27 -0.36 0.66
N VAL A 404 6.96 0.36 1.54
CA VAL A 404 6.60 1.73 1.96
C VAL A 404 6.83 2.75 0.82
N PRO A 405 6.19 3.95 0.84
CA PRO A 405 6.27 4.90 -0.29
C PRO A 405 7.63 5.61 -0.48
N ALA A 406 8.71 5.10 0.11
CA ALA A 406 10.04 5.68 0.11
C ALA A 406 10.85 5.35 -1.15
N VAL A 407 10.31 5.70 -2.32
CA VAL A 407 11.05 5.66 -3.59
C VAL A 407 11.92 6.93 -3.75
N GLY A 408 13.14 6.78 -4.26
CA GLY A 408 14.00 7.91 -4.67
C GLY A 408 14.61 8.75 -3.55
N ILE A 409 14.47 8.35 -2.27
CA ILE A 409 14.88 9.15 -1.11
C ILE A 409 16.38 9.46 -1.06
N TRP A 410 16.72 10.65 -0.57
CA TRP A 410 18.11 11.15 -0.55
C TRP A 410 18.48 12.04 0.66
N ASN A 411 17.51 12.63 1.37
CA ASN A 411 17.77 13.57 2.48
C ASN A 411 18.00 12.85 3.84
N PHE A 412 18.95 11.92 3.90
CA PHE A 412 19.13 11.02 5.07
C PHE A 412 19.54 11.70 6.39
N ASN A 413 19.92 12.97 6.36
CA ASN A 413 20.24 13.76 7.56
C ASN A 413 19.00 14.42 8.19
N SER A 414 17.82 14.37 7.54
CA SER A 414 16.59 14.95 8.06
C SER A 414 15.95 14.09 9.15
N SER A 415 15.78 14.68 10.34
CA SER A 415 15.05 14.08 11.45
C SER A 415 13.57 13.89 11.14
N GLU A 416 12.98 14.78 10.34
CA GLU A 416 11.55 14.73 10.03
C GLU A 416 11.25 13.67 8.97
N LEU A 417 12.12 13.54 7.95
CA LEU A 417 12.06 12.43 7.00
C LEU A 417 12.24 11.08 7.71
N LEU A 418 13.16 10.97 8.69
CA LEU A 418 13.35 9.73 9.46
C LEU A 418 12.13 9.38 10.32
N LYS A 419 11.54 10.37 11.03
CA LYS A 419 10.29 10.17 11.80
C LYS A 419 9.14 9.73 10.91
N LEU A 420 8.93 10.43 9.79
CA LEU A 420 7.83 10.17 8.87
C LEU A 420 7.96 8.78 8.23
N HIS A 421 9.18 8.38 7.86
CA HIS A 421 9.45 7.04 7.36
C HIS A 421 9.19 5.98 8.43
N GLY A 422 9.67 6.17 9.66
CA GLY A 422 9.39 5.28 10.78
C GLY A 422 7.89 5.15 11.09
N LYS A 423 7.13 6.25 11.01
CA LYS A 423 5.67 6.27 11.12
C LYS A 423 5.02 5.40 10.05
N MET A 424 5.35 5.61 8.77
CA MET A 424 4.78 4.83 7.66
C MET A 424 5.13 3.34 7.71
N ILE A 425 6.33 2.98 8.19
CA ILE A 425 6.69 1.58 8.47
C ILE A 425 5.80 1.02 9.58
N ALA A 426 5.63 1.74 10.69
CA ALA A 426 4.78 1.29 11.80
C ALA A 426 3.31 1.10 11.37
N GLU A 427 2.78 2.01 10.56
CA GLU A 427 1.42 1.93 10.03
C GLU A 427 1.26 0.78 9.01
N MET A 428 2.19 0.63 8.06
CA MET A 428 2.18 -0.48 7.10
C MET A 428 2.30 -1.84 7.81
N VAL A 429 3.25 -2.00 8.72
CA VAL A 429 3.44 -3.26 9.45
C VAL A 429 2.23 -3.54 10.33
N SER A 430 1.68 -2.55 11.03
CA SER A 430 0.52 -2.79 11.90
C SER A 430 -0.74 -3.18 11.11
N ARG A 431 -0.94 -2.60 9.92
CA ARG A 431 -2.01 -2.97 8.97
C ARG A 431 -1.82 -4.38 8.42
N ASP A 432 -0.62 -4.71 7.92
CA ASP A 432 -0.43 -5.89 7.05
C ASP A 432 0.14 -7.13 7.77
N ARG A 433 0.59 -7.01 9.01
CA ARG A 433 1.28 -8.08 9.80
C ARG A 433 0.55 -9.42 9.88
N ASN A 434 -0.78 -9.46 9.80
CA ASN A 434 -1.57 -10.70 9.96
C ASN A 434 -1.65 -11.51 8.66
N HIS A 435 -1.44 -10.89 7.49
CA HIS A 435 -1.54 -11.53 6.17
C HIS A 435 -0.41 -12.56 5.96
N PRO A 436 -0.70 -13.89 5.84
CA PRO A 436 0.32 -14.87 5.48
C PRO A 436 0.94 -14.63 4.10
N SER A 437 0.24 -13.97 3.16
CA SER A 437 0.76 -13.60 1.83
C SER A 437 1.96 -12.68 1.90
N VAL A 438 1.99 -11.74 2.84
CA VAL A 438 3.13 -10.84 3.03
C VAL A 438 4.27 -11.67 3.59
N ILE A 439 5.38 -11.74 2.84
CA ILE A 439 6.56 -12.54 3.20
C ILE A 439 7.77 -11.69 3.56
N MET A 440 7.83 -10.43 3.14
CA MET A 440 9.00 -9.56 3.33
C MET A 440 8.60 -8.08 3.34
N TRP A 441 9.28 -7.28 4.15
CA TRP A 441 9.11 -5.82 4.21
C TRP A 441 10.22 -5.13 3.41
N SER A 442 9.86 -4.33 2.40
CA SER A 442 10.78 -3.45 1.68
C SER A 442 10.69 -2.02 2.23
N LEU A 443 11.84 -1.46 2.61
CA LEU A 443 11.91 -0.14 3.24
C LEU A 443 12.20 1.01 2.26
N SER A 444 12.57 0.75 1.01
CA SER A 444 12.80 1.81 0.00
C SER A 444 13.04 1.21 -1.38
N ASN A 445 12.76 1.99 -2.43
CA ASN A 445 13.15 1.69 -3.82
C ASN A 445 14.08 2.78 -4.37
N GLU A 446 15.23 2.39 -4.91
CA GLU A 446 16.25 3.27 -5.51
C GLU A 446 16.58 4.55 -4.70
N PRO A 447 16.85 4.42 -3.37
CA PRO A 447 17.39 5.53 -2.59
C PRO A 447 18.73 5.99 -3.19
N LYS A 448 18.94 7.30 -3.29
CA LYS A 448 20.14 7.87 -3.92
C LYS A 448 21.29 7.82 -2.92
N MET A 449 22.09 6.76 -2.96
CA MET A 449 23.14 6.48 -1.96
C MET A 449 24.42 7.34 -2.16
N PRO A 450 24.69 8.38 -1.34
CA PRO A 450 26.00 9.00 -1.27
C PRO A 450 27.06 8.05 -0.68
N SER A 451 28.34 8.40 -0.81
CA SER A 451 29.47 7.60 -0.32
C SER A 451 29.72 7.68 1.20
N ASP A 452 29.02 8.56 1.91
CA ASP A 452 29.19 8.81 3.35
C ASP A 452 28.57 7.72 4.25
N SER A 453 28.15 8.07 5.47
CA SER A 453 27.56 7.17 6.48
C SER A 453 26.12 7.49 6.85
N ALA A 454 25.53 8.59 6.37
CA ALA A 454 24.17 8.99 6.70
C ALA A 454 23.12 7.95 6.24
N PRO A 455 23.18 7.36 5.03
CA PRO A 455 22.25 6.30 4.65
C PRO A 455 22.35 5.06 5.55
N TYR A 456 23.55 4.73 6.03
CA TYR A 456 23.77 3.56 6.88
C TYR A 456 23.08 3.71 8.23
N GLU A 457 23.32 4.80 8.96
CA GLU A 457 22.66 5.03 10.25
C GLU A 457 21.15 5.29 10.09
N TYR A 458 20.72 5.94 9.01
CA TYR A 458 19.30 6.12 8.66
C TYR A 458 18.59 4.76 8.49
N PHE A 459 19.07 3.90 7.59
CA PHE A 459 18.44 2.59 7.35
C PHE A 459 18.60 1.63 8.53
N LYS A 460 19.70 1.69 9.28
CA LYS A 460 19.91 0.91 10.52
C LYS A 460 18.83 1.18 11.56
N ASN A 461 18.41 2.45 11.74
CA ASN A 461 17.30 2.80 12.61
C ASN A 461 15.97 2.19 12.11
N LEU A 462 15.70 2.26 10.80
CA LEU A 462 14.45 1.74 10.21
C LEU A 462 14.39 0.21 10.19
N VAL A 463 15.49 -0.50 9.91
CA VAL A 463 15.59 -1.96 10.04
C VAL A 463 15.38 -2.39 11.49
N THR A 464 15.98 -1.67 12.45
CA THR A 464 15.81 -1.94 13.88
C THR A 464 14.35 -1.78 14.31
N LEU A 465 13.69 -0.69 13.89
CA LEU A 465 12.26 -0.46 14.13
C LEU A 465 11.40 -1.57 13.50
N THR A 466 11.66 -1.91 12.24
CA THR A 466 10.90 -2.95 11.51
C THR A 466 10.97 -4.30 12.23
N LYS A 467 12.17 -4.71 12.66
CA LYS A 467 12.40 -5.98 13.38
C LYS A 467 11.87 -5.97 14.82
N GLN A 468 11.66 -4.80 15.43
CA GLN A 468 10.95 -4.66 16.71
C GLN A 468 9.43 -4.83 16.55
N LEU A 469 8.85 -4.28 15.48
CA LEU A 469 7.42 -4.39 15.16
C LEU A 469 7.06 -5.82 14.73
N ASP A 470 7.81 -6.37 13.77
CA ASP A 470 7.64 -7.72 13.25
C ASP A 470 8.99 -8.42 13.02
N ALA A 471 9.27 -9.42 13.85
CA ALA A 471 10.42 -10.32 13.74
C ALA A 471 10.09 -11.63 12.97
N THR A 472 8.90 -11.76 12.38
CA THR A 472 8.45 -12.99 11.69
C THR A 472 8.68 -12.98 10.18
N ARG A 473 9.27 -11.89 9.65
CA ARG A 473 9.55 -11.68 8.22
C ARG A 473 10.92 -11.01 8.02
N PRO A 474 11.66 -11.35 6.95
CA PRO A 474 12.85 -10.61 6.53
C PRO A 474 12.55 -9.14 6.14
N VAL A 475 13.60 -8.33 6.15
CA VAL A 475 13.60 -6.91 5.78
C VAL A 475 14.59 -6.67 4.63
N THR A 476 14.19 -5.86 3.65
CA THR A 476 14.99 -5.49 2.48
C THR A 476 14.92 -3.99 2.14
N VAL A 477 15.80 -3.54 1.26
CA VAL A 477 15.75 -2.30 0.50
C VAL A 477 16.07 -2.68 -0.94
N VAL A 478 15.35 -2.11 -1.90
CA VAL A 478 15.59 -2.37 -3.31
C VAL A 478 16.51 -1.27 -3.86
N PHE A 479 17.75 -1.63 -4.13
CA PHE A 479 18.77 -0.73 -4.68
C PHE A 479 18.61 -0.57 -6.19
N GLY A 480 19.12 0.53 -6.75
CA GLY A 480 19.44 0.61 -8.17
C GLY A 480 20.94 0.40 -8.39
N HIS A 481 21.37 0.47 -9.65
CA HIS A 481 22.76 0.36 -10.09
C HIS A 481 23.77 1.18 -9.24
N ALA A 482 24.96 0.59 -9.05
CA ALA A 482 26.20 1.17 -8.49
C ALA A 482 26.53 0.98 -6.98
N SER A 483 27.83 1.09 -6.69
CA SER A 483 28.54 0.42 -5.59
C SER A 483 28.39 1.00 -4.17
N ALA A 484 27.69 2.12 -3.99
CA ALA A 484 27.50 2.72 -2.66
C ALA A 484 26.55 1.88 -1.76
N ALA A 485 25.67 1.08 -2.36
CA ALA A 485 24.67 0.25 -1.68
C ALA A 485 25.25 -0.75 -0.66
N VAL A 486 26.50 -1.21 -0.86
CA VAL A 486 27.13 -2.32 -0.12
C VAL A 486 27.09 -2.13 1.41
N LYS A 487 27.23 -0.89 1.92
CA LYS A 487 27.14 -0.63 3.37
C LYS A 487 25.74 -0.91 3.91
N VAL A 488 24.69 -0.43 3.24
CA VAL A 488 23.29 -0.61 3.67
C VAL A 488 22.84 -2.05 3.45
N ALA A 489 23.31 -2.71 2.38
CA ALA A 489 23.03 -4.12 2.12
C ALA A 489 23.38 -5.05 3.30
N SER A 490 24.45 -4.73 4.05
CA SER A 490 24.86 -5.51 5.24
C SER A 490 23.93 -5.42 6.46
N LEU A 491 22.89 -4.58 6.42
CA LEU A 491 21.84 -4.48 7.44
C LEU A 491 20.62 -5.37 7.14
N LEU A 492 20.49 -5.84 5.90
CA LEU A 492 19.28 -6.48 5.38
C LEU A 492 19.33 -8.00 5.53
N ASP A 493 18.16 -8.63 5.50
CA ASP A 493 18.05 -10.09 5.45
C ASP A 493 18.04 -10.62 4.00
N VAL A 494 17.60 -9.79 3.05
CA VAL A 494 17.63 -10.09 1.60
C VAL A 494 18.08 -8.83 0.87
N ILE A 495 18.96 -8.99 -0.13
CA ILE A 495 19.39 -7.91 -1.03
C ILE A 495 18.51 -7.94 -2.29
N CYS A 496 17.95 -6.80 -2.67
CA CYS A 496 17.19 -6.63 -3.90
C CYS A 496 17.80 -5.51 -4.76
N VAL A 497 17.90 -5.71 -6.07
CA VAL A 497 18.61 -4.79 -6.99
C VAL A 497 17.87 -4.65 -8.32
N ASN A 498 17.29 -3.48 -8.58
CA ASN A 498 16.69 -3.14 -9.87
C ASN A 498 17.79 -2.93 -10.91
N GLU A 499 17.70 -3.58 -12.06
CA GLU A 499 18.75 -3.43 -13.07
C GLU A 499 18.27 -3.68 -14.51
N TYR A 500 18.15 -2.58 -15.26
CA TYR A 500 17.48 -2.54 -16.57
C TYR A 500 18.46 -2.75 -17.70
N PHE A 501 18.48 -3.95 -18.24
CA PHE A 501 19.70 -4.53 -18.74
C PHE A 501 19.40 -5.25 -20.06
N GLY A 502 20.20 -4.97 -21.10
CA GLY A 502 19.73 -4.96 -22.49
C GLY A 502 18.80 -3.78 -22.84
N TRP A 503 18.61 -2.85 -21.89
CA TRP A 503 17.83 -1.61 -22.06
C TRP A 503 18.63 -0.38 -21.61
N TYR A 504 19.27 -0.44 -20.43
CA TYR A 504 20.25 0.52 -19.93
C TYR A 504 21.70 -0.07 -19.76
N SER A 505 21.95 -1.31 -19.22
CA SER A 505 23.38 -1.80 -19.03
C SER A 505 23.87 -3.31 -18.96
N ASN A 506 23.12 -4.39 -18.59
CA ASN A 506 23.49 -5.86 -18.38
C ASN A 506 24.05 -6.30 -16.95
N ILE A 507 23.60 -7.29 -16.13
CA ILE A 507 22.40 -8.21 -15.95
C ILE A 507 21.96 -8.32 -14.42
N GLY A 508 20.65 -8.38 -14.02
CA GLY A 508 20.14 -8.18 -12.62
C GLY A 508 18.58 -8.30 -12.40
N ILE A 509 18.00 -7.90 -11.23
CA ILE A 509 16.67 -8.40 -10.75
C ILE A 509 15.41 -7.75 -11.36
N GLU A 510 15.21 -6.43 -11.29
CA GLU A 510 14.14 -5.81 -12.10
C GLU A 510 14.63 -5.59 -13.52
N TYR A 511 14.17 -6.46 -14.42
CA TYR A 511 14.49 -6.40 -15.84
C TYR A 511 13.24 -6.13 -16.67
N GLY A 512 13.42 -5.52 -17.84
CA GLY A 512 12.35 -5.18 -18.77
C GLY A 512 12.78 -4.16 -19.81
N ALA A 513 12.07 -4.13 -20.94
CA ALA A 513 12.22 -3.14 -22.02
C ALA A 513 10.86 -2.52 -22.33
N GLU A 514 10.88 -1.25 -22.75
CA GLU A 514 9.69 -0.56 -23.26
C GLU A 514 9.18 -1.31 -24.50
N ALA A 515 7.88 -1.55 -24.61
CA ALA A 515 7.24 -2.14 -25.79
C ALA A 515 5.94 -1.41 -26.10
N ILE A 516 5.88 -0.73 -27.24
CA ILE A 516 4.67 -0.05 -27.71
C ILE A 516 3.76 -1.12 -28.35
N SER A 517 2.53 -1.26 -27.84
CA SER A 517 1.60 -2.27 -28.33
C SER A 517 1.27 -2.04 -29.82
N GLY A 518 1.40 -3.08 -30.63
CA GLY A 518 1.28 -3.02 -32.08
C GLY A 518 2.53 -2.60 -32.83
N PHE A 519 3.60 -2.16 -32.17
CA PHE A 519 4.87 -1.83 -32.83
C PHE A 519 5.70 -3.10 -33.05
N ASN A 520 5.88 -3.46 -34.33
CA ASN A 520 6.48 -4.72 -34.78
C ASN A 520 7.57 -4.45 -35.83
N GLU A 521 8.72 -5.12 -35.72
CA GLU A 521 9.87 -4.94 -36.63
C GLU A 521 10.68 -6.24 -36.76
N GLN A 522 11.42 -6.42 -37.87
CA GLN A 522 12.26 -7.60 -38.11
C GLN A 522 13.55 -7.20 -38.88
N PRO A 523 14.75 -7.22 -38.26
CA PRO A 523 15.06 -7.70 -36.91
C PRO A 523 14.41 -6.88 -35.79
N SER A 524 14.34 -7.45 -34.59
CA SER A 524 13.79 -6.76 -33.43
C SER A 524 14.58 -5.49 -33.10
N VAL A 525 13.86 -4.45 -32.65
CA VAL A 525 14.45 -3.15 -32.26
C VAL A 525 13.84 -2.65 -30.95
N PRO A 526 14.54 -1.80 -30.17
CA PRO A 526 13.97 -1.13 -29.01
C PRO A 526 12.56 -0.55 -29.28
N PHE A 527 11.67 -0.63 -28.28
CA PHE A 527 10.23 -0.33 -28.37
C PHE A 527 9.36 -1.34 -29.14
N SER A 528 9.90 -2.29 -29.91
CA SER A 528 9.09 -3.35 -30.55
C SER A 528 8.68 -4.44 -29.57
N GLU A 529 7.52 -5.06 -29.79
CA GLU A 529 7.06 -6.19 -28.97
C GLU A 529 7.98 -7.42 -29.09
N GLN A 530 8.62 -7.62 -30.26
CA GLN A 530 9.64 -8.65 -30.48
C GLN A 530 10.82 -8.45 -29.53
N TYR A 531 11.36 -7.23 -29.43
CA TYR A 531 12.54 -6.95 -28.62
C TYR A 531 12.30 -7.17 -27.12
N GLN A 532 11.12 -6.79 -26.61
CA GLN A 532 10.74 -7.13 -25.22
C GLN A 532 10.63 -8.65 -25.02
N ALA A 533 10.00 -9.38 -25.95
CA ALA A 533 9.84 -10.82 -25.86
C ALA A 533 11.17 -11.59 -25.98
N GLU A 534 12.10 -11.12 -26.80
CA GLU A 534 13.46 -11.65 -26.94
C GLU A 534 14.30 -11.34 -25.70
N LEU A 535 14.30 -10.09 -25.22
CA LEU A 535 15.05 -9.71 -24.02
C LEU A 535 14.61 -10.52 -22.78
N ILE A 536 13.31 -10.74 -22.60
CA ILE A 536 12.78 -11.61 -21.53
C ILE A 536 13.33 -13.04 -21.64
N GLN A 537 13.53 -13.56 -22.86
CA GLN A 537 14.07 -14.90 -23.08
C GLN A 537 15.59 -14.95 -22.84
N GLU A 538 16.35 -13.95 -23.26
CA GLU A 538 17.81 -13.90 -23.04
C GLU A 538 18.16 -13.64 -21.57
N THR A 539 17.53 -12.65 -20.92
CA THR A 539 17.70 -12.42 -19.47
C THR A 539 17.29 -13.66 -18.67
N GLY A 540 16.23 -14.36 -19.08
CA GLY A 540 15.82 -15.62 -18.46
C GLY A 540 16.91 -16.71 -18.48
N LYS A 541 17.79 -16.76 -19.49
CA LYS A 541 18.91 -17.72 -19.52
C LYS A 541 19.97 -17.37 -18.48
N ALA A 542 20.38 -16.10 -18.41
CA ALA A 542 21.36 -15.63 -17.42
C ALA A 542 20.82 -15.75 -15.98
N VAL A 543 19.52 -15.49 -15.77
CA VAL A 543 18.83 -15.75 -14.51
C VAL A 543 18.83 -17.25 -14.18
N ASP A 544 18.69 -18.14 -15.16
CA ASP A 544 18.80 -19.59 -14.92
C ASP A 544 20.23 -20.05 -14.59
N GLU A 545 21.28 -19.39 -15.10
CA GLU A 545 22.67 -19.63 -14.69
C GLU A 545 22.89 -19.24 -13.23
N LEU A 546 22.51 -18.01 -12.83
CA LEU A 546 22.58 -17.53 -11.43
C LEU A 546 21.71 -18.37 -10.47
N ARG A 547 20.62 -18.94 -10.97
CA ARG A 547 19.73 -19.85 -10.22
C ARG A 547 20.28 -21.28 -10.14
N CYS A 548 21.21 -21.66 -11.00
CA CYS A 548 21.96 -22.92 -10.93
C CYS A 548 23.17 -22.83 -10.00
N SER A 549 23.83 -21.67 -9.87
CA SER A 549 24.87 -21.42 -8.86
C SER A 549 24.31 -21.12 -7.46
N GLU A 550 22.99 -20.94 -7.35
CA GLU A 550 22.25 -20.60 -6.13
C GLU A 550 22.52 -19.17 -5.60
N ASP A 551 22.96 -18.25 -6.46
CA ASP A 551 23.24 -16.86 -6.07
C ASP A 551 21.98 -15.98 -5.96
N ILE A 552 20.80 -16.46 -6.40
CA ILE A 552 19.54 -15.71 -6.38
C ILE A 552 18.32 -16.50 -5.86
N ALA A 553 17.51 -15.85 -5.04
CA ALA A 553 16.26 -16.39 -4.48
C ALA A 553 14.98 -15.97 -5.24
N GLY A 554 15.09 -15.19 -6.33
CA GLY A 554 13.96 -14.82 -7.15
C GLY A 554 14.28 -13.95 -8.36
N GLU A 555 13.24 -13.66 -9.14
CA GLU A 555 13.22 -12.74 -10.28
C GLU A 555 11.88 -11.97 -10.34
N MET A 556 11.92 -10.68 -10.68
CA MET A 556 10.70 -9.88 -10.86
C MET A 556 10.79 -9.07 -12.14
N LEU A 557 9.91 -9.35 -13.10
CA LEU A 557 9.84 -8.57 -14.32
C LEU A 557 9.22 -7.20 -14.03
N TRP A 558 9.84 -6.14 -14.52
CA TRP A 558 9.23 -4.81 -14.56
C TRP A 558 8.61 -4.56 -15.94
N ASN A 559 7.31 -4.34 -16.09
CA ASN A 559 6.24 -4.34 -15.08
C ASN A 559 5.15 -5.37 -15.47
N PHE A 560 4.23 -5.66 -14.56
CA PHE A 560 3.01 -6.39 -14.86
C PHE A 560 2.18 -5.72 -15.98
N ALA A 561 1.99 -4.40 -15.92
CA ALA A 561 1.21 -3.65 -16.90
C ALA A 561 1.80 -2.25 -17.16
N ASP A 562 1.47 -1.65 -18.30
CA ASP A 562 1.81 -0.26 -18.61
C ASP A 562 1.07 0.70 -17.68
N PHE A 563 1.71 1.81 -17.34
CA PHE A 563 1.22 2.78 -16.35
C PHE A 563 1.73 4.20 -16.63
N MET A 564 1.13 5.22 -16.00
CA MET A 564 1.44 6.62 -16.29
C MET A 564 2.63 7.16 -15.50
N THR A 565 3.44 8.00 -16.16
CA THR A 565 4.60 8.70 -15.58
C THR A 565 4.42 10.22 -15.63
N ALA A 566 5.35 10.97 -15.02
CA ALA A 566 5.55 12.36 -15.41
C ALA A 566 5.92 12.47 -16.90
N PRO A 567 5.58 13.56 -17.60
CA PRO A 567 5.97 13.78 -18.99
C PRO A 567 7.50 13.83 -19.16
N SER A 568 8.04 13.09 -20.13
CA SER A 568 9.46 13.09 -20.47
C SER A 568 9.66 12.70 -21.93
N VAL A 569 10.73 13.21 -22.56
CA VAL A 569 11.18 12.74 -23.89
C VAL A 569 11.56 11.25 -23.92
N SER A 570 11.76 10.64 -22.74
CA SER A 570 12.03 9.20 -22.57
C SER A 570 10.80 8.38 -22.11
N ARG A 571 9.59 8.94 -22.12
CA ARG A 571 8.34 8.28 -21.70
C ARG A 571 7.21 8.55 -22.69
N ALA A 572 6.86 7.53 -23.49
CA ALA A 572 5.94 7.64 -24.62
C ALA A 572 4.46 7.60 -24.19
N ILE A 573 4.01 8.60 -23.42
CA ILE A 573 2.68 8.63 -22.75
C ILE A 573 2.62 7.63 -21.58
N GLY A 574 3.74 7.49 -20.87
CA GLY A 574 3.89 6.62 -19.70
C GLY A 574 5.12 5.73 -19.79
N ASN A 575 5.14 4.69 -18.96
CA ASN A 575 6.12 3.61 -18.97
C ASN A 575 5.44 2.37 -19.56
N HIS A 576 5.98 1.91 -20.69
CA HIS A 576 5.50 0.80 -21.51
C HIS A 576 6.34 -0.48 -21.32
N LYS A 577 7.09 -0.59 -20.22
CA LYS A 577 7.77 -1.84 -19.83
C LYS A 577 6.81 -2.93 -19.35
N GLY A 578 5.51 -2.64 -19.26
CA GLY A 578 4.49 -3.65 -18.99
C GLY A 578 4.50 -4.77 -20.03
N VAL A 579 4.31 -6.01 -19.59
CA VAL A 579 3.95 -7.12 -20.50
C VAL A 579 2.48 -7.13 -20.86
N LEU A 580 1.65 -6.44 -20.08
CA LEU A 580 0.28 -6.10 -20.43
C LEU A 580 0.18 -4.60 -20.78
N THR A 581 -0.75 -4.21 -21.65
CA THR A 581 -1.14 -2.81 -21.79
C THR A 581 -1.82 -2.32 -20.51
N ARG A 582 -2.03 -0.99 -20.40
CA ARG A 582 -2.71 -0.36 -19.26
C ARG A 582 -4.10 -0.98 -19.03
N GLU A 583 -4.80 -1.38 -20.08
CA GLU A 583 -6.12 -2.06 -20.09
C GLU A 583 -6.04 -3.58 -19.95
N ARG A 584 -4.88 -4.11 -19.51
CA ARG A 584 -4.57 -5.53 -19.27
C ARG A 584 -4.81 -6.42 -20.49
N LYS A 585 -4.38 -5.96 -21.67
CA LYS A 585 -4.24 -6.77 -22.91
C LYS A 585 -2.81 -7.32 -23.00
N PRO A 586 -2.59 -8.61 -23.33
CA PRO A 586 -1.23 -9.17 -23.38
C PRO A 586 -0.46 -8.76 -24.64
N LYS A 587 0.78 -8.29 -24.45
CA LYS A 587 1.81 -8.11 -25.50
C LYS A 587 2.52 -9.44 -25.79
N LEU A 588 3.38 -9.50 -26.80
CA LEU A 588 4.25 -10.68 -27.05
C LEU A 588 5.08 -11.06 -25.81
N GLY A 589 5.58 -10.08 -25.05
CA GLY A 589 6.30 -10.30 -23.80
C GLY A 589 5.50 -11.06 -22.73
N ALA A 590 4.17 -10.92 -22.70
CA ALA A 590 3.32 -11.68 -21.78
C ALA A 590 3.35 -13.19 -22.05
N TYR A 591 3.35 -13.58 -23.32
CA TYR A 591 3.44 -14.99 -23.71
C TYR A 591 4.86 -15.56 -23.47
N ALA A 592 5.90 -14.74 -23.64
CA ALA A 592 7.27 -15.10 -23.31
C ALA A 592 7.45 -15.37 -21.80
N ILE A 593 7.03 -14.43 -20.93
CA ILE A 593 7.16 -14.60 -19.48
C ILE A 593 6.21 -15.68 -18.93
N GLN A 594 4.99 -15.81 -19.47
CA GLN A 594 4.06 -16.90 -19.13
C GLN A 594 4.71 -18.27 -19.33
N LYS A 595 5.41 -18.47 -20.45
CA LYS A 595 6.10 -19.73 -20.78
C LYS A 595 7.28 -19.98 -19.82
N ARG A 596 8.03 -18.94 -19.46
CA ARG A 596 9.09 -19.03 -18.44
C ARG A 596 8.52 -19.43 -17.09
N TYR A 597 7.57 -18.67 -16.54
CA TYR A 597 7.03 -18.90 -15.21
C TYR A 597 6.21 -20.19 -15.08
N LYS A 598 5.54 -20.65 -16.16
CA LYS A 598 4.99 -22.01 -16.21
C LYS A 598 6.08 -23.06 -15.99
N THR A 599 7.19 -22.93 -16.69
CA THR A 599 8.34 -23.85 -16.59
C THR A 599 8.94 -23.82 -15.18
N LEU A 600 8.96 -22.68 -14.50
CA LEU A 600 9.40 -22.58 -13.10
C LEU A 600 8.42 -23.29 -12.15
N LEU A 601 7.11 -23.03 -12.24
CA LEU A 601 6.09 -23.70 -11.41
C LEU A 601 6.15 -25.22 -11.54
N GLU A 602 6.31 -25.74 -12.75
CA GLU A 602 6.37 -27.20 -13.00
C GLU A 602 7.66 -27.82 -12.43
N ASN A 603 8.80 -27.14 -12.53
CA ASN A 603 10.09 -27.65 -12.02
C ASN A 603 10.30 -27.48 -10.50
N ASN A 604 9.59 -26.55 -9.85
CA ASN A 604 9.59 -26.36 -8.38
C ASN A 604 9.09 -27.61 -7.60
N SER A 605 8.57 -28.61 -8.30
CA SER A 605 8.29 -29.95 -7.75
C SER A 605 9.55 -30.78 -7.41
N THR A 606 10.73 -30.38 -7.88
CA THR A 606 12.00 -31.09 -7.67
C THR A 606 12.94 -30.34 -6.72
N THR A 607 13.76 -31.08 -5.95
CA THR A 607 14.60 -30.54 -4.86
C THR A 607 15.85 -29.76 -5.32
N SER A 608 15.97 -29.42 -6.60
CA SER A 608 17.04 -28.60 -7.15
C SER A 608 16.47 -27.71 -8.25
N PHE A 609 16.66 -26.40 -8.12
CA PHE A 609 16.08 -25.41 -9.03
C PHE A 609 16.71 -25.44 -10.43
N CYS A 610 17.96 -25.91 -10.56
CA CYS A 610 18.69 -25.90 -11.81
C CYS A 610 18.01 -26.82 -12.86
N PRO A 611 17.70 -26.33 -14.09
CA PRO A 611 17.09 -27.15 -15.14
C PRO A 611 17.91 -28.39 -15.49
N ALA A 612 17.25 -29.53 -15.76
CA ALA A 612 17.93 -30.82 -15.98
C ALA A 612 18.96 -30.83 -17.12
N LYS A 613 18.86 -29.92 -18.10
CA LYS A 613 19.87 -29.76 -19.18
C LYS A 613 21.17 -29.10 -18.72
N LEU A 614 21.13 -28.23 -17.71
CA LEU A 614 22.30 -27.53 -17.16
C LEU A 614 23.04 -28.37 -16.11
N ARG A 615 22.44 -29.47 -15.63
CA ARG A 615 23.11 -30.47 -14.75
C ARG A 615 23.94 -31.51 -15.51
N ALA A 616 24.13 -31.30 -16.82
CA ALA A 616 24.80 -32.25 -17.74
C ALA A 616 25.99 -31.60 -18.48
N MET A 617 26.43 -30.44 -17.98
CA MET A 617 27.68 -29.74 -18.30
C MET A 617 28.49 -29.60 -17.01
#